data_AF-A0A1Z5SJN7-F1
#
_entry.id   AF-A0A1Z5SJN7-F1
#
_cell.length_a   1.000
_cell.length_b   1.000
_cell.length_c   1.000
_cell.angle_alpha   90.00
_cell.angle_beta   90.00
_cell.angle_gamma   90.00
#
_symmetry.space_group_name_H-M   'P 1'
#
loop_
_entity.id
_entity.type
_entity.pdbx_description
1 polymer ?
#
loop_
_entity_poly.entity_id
_entity_poly.type
_entity_poly.pdbx_seq_one_letter_code
_entity_poly.pdbx_strand_id
1 'polypeptide(L)' 'MTQLKRMTDENLQTAYLIIAGIVKKHGDVYLPIFKRVHEEVELRKKQNDLLLLAMKIAE' A
#
# COMPACT_ATOMS: atom_id res chain seq x y z
N MET A 1 16.23 -11.04 -19.15
CA MET A 1 15.76 -11.17 -17.76
C MET A 1 15.28 -9.79 -17.31
N THR A 2 13.97 -9.60 -17.20
CA THR A 2 13.40 -8.33 -16.73
C THR A 2 13.74 -8.19 -15.25
N GLN A 3 14.56 -7.20 -14.90
CA GLN A 3 14.88 -6.90 -13.51
C GLN A 3 13.56 -6.61 -12.78
N LEU A 4 13.18 -7.46 -11.82
CA LEU A 4 12.00 -7.25 -10.99
C LEU A 4 12.22 -5.94 -10.21
N LYS A 5 11.57 -4.86 -10.67
CA LYS A 5 11.63 -3.57 -10.00
C LYS A 5 11.01 -3.75 -8.62
N ARG A 6 11.81 -3.56 -7.57
CA ARG A 6 11.37 -3.70 -6.18
C ARG A 6 10.18 -2.76 -5.93
N MET A 7 9.12 -3.27 -5.32
CA MET A 7 7.95 -2.46 -4.98
C MET A 7 8.26 -1.54 -3.80
N THR A 8 8.35 -0.24 -4.08
CA THR A 8 8.53 0.80 -3.06
C THR A 8 7.20 1.29 -2.50
N ASP A 9 7.24 2.03 -1.40
CA ASP A 9 6.04 2.60 -0.77
C ASP A 9 5.42 3.70 -1.64
N GLU A 10 6.24 4.45 -2.39
CA GLU A 10 5.75 5.45 -3.35
C GLU A 10 5.01 4.80 -4.51
N ASN A 11 5.53 3.67 -5.01
CA ASN A 11 4.86 2.89 -6.05
C ASN A 11 3.50 2.37 -5.55
N LEU A 12 3.46 1.86 -4.32
CA LEU A 12 2.24 1.34 -3.71
C LEU A 12 1.21 2.45 -3.48
N GLN A 13 1.64 3.61 -2.97
CA GLN A 13 0.78 4.78 -2.77
C GLN A 13 0.24 5.31 -4.10
N THR A 14 1.06 5.33 -5.15
CA THR A 14 0.63 5.71 -6.50
C THR A 14 -0.45 4.76 -7.01
N ALA A 15 -0.24 3.45 -6.90
CA ALA A 15 -1.23 2.45 -7.28
C ALA A 15 -2.54 2.59 -6.49
N TYR A 16 -2.44 2.87 -5.19
CA TYR A 16 -3.58 3.09 -4.30
C TYR A 16 -4.46 4.25 -4.76
N LEU A 17 -3.85 5.39 -5.13
CA LEU A 17 -4.57 6.55 -5.67
C LEU A 17 -5.22 6.27 -7.03
N ILE A 18 -4.51 5.59 -7.93
CA ILE A 18 -5.03 5.22 -9.25
C ILE A 18 -6.29 4.36 -9.11
N ILE A 19 -6.22 3.31 -8.30
CA ILE A 19 -7.33 2.35 -8.14
C ILE A 19 -8.50 3.01 -7.40
N ALA A 20 -8.25 3.89 -6.42
CA ALA A 20 -9.31 4.69 -5.82
C ALA A 20 -10.06 5.54 -6.86
N GLY A 21 -9.33 6.14 -7.81
CA GLY A 21 -9.92 6.88 -8.93
C GLY A 21 -10.78 5.98 -9.85
N ILE A 22 -10.35 4.75 -10.09
CA ILE A 22 -11.12 3.76 -10.86
C ILE A 22 -12.42 3.40 -10.11
N VAL A 23 -12.35 3.09 -8.82
CA VAL A 23 -13.55 2.80 -7.99
C VAL A 23 -14.50 3.99 -8.00
N LYS A 24 -14.00 5.22 -7.85
CA LYS A 24 -14.84 6.43 -7.91
C LYS A 24 -15.59 6.56 -9.24
N LYS A 25 -14.97 6.18 -10.35
CA LYS A 25 -15.55 6.30 -11.70
C LYS A 25 -16.50 5.14 -12.05
N HIS A 26 -16.20 3.94 -11.57
CA HIS A 26 -16.86 2.70 -12.03
C HIS A 26 -17.65 1.98 -10.93
N GLY A 27 -17.72 2.54 -9.73
CA GLY A 27 -18.42 1.95 -8.60
C GLY A 27 -17.67 0.75 -8.00
N ASP A 28 -18.44 -0.14 -7.40
CA ASP A 28 -17.96 -1.25 -6.58
C ASP A 28 -17.33 -2.41 -7.37
N VAL A 29 -17.47 -2.44 -8.70
CA VAL A 29 -16.87 -3.47 -9.57
C VAL A 29 -15.37 -3.66 -9.32
N TYR A 30 -14.65 -2.57 -9.07
CA TYR A 30 -13.20 -2.59 -8.81
C TYR A 30 -12.84 -2.57 -7.32
N LEU A 31 -13.83 -2.53 -6.43
CA LEU A 31 -13.63 -2.51 -4.98
C LEU A 31 -12.80 -3.71 -4.47
N PRO A 32 -12.93 -4.95 -5.00
CA PRO A 32 -12.09 -6.06 -4.57
C PRO A 32 -10.60 -5.83 -4.84
N ILE A 33 -10.25 -5.16 -5.94
CA ILE A 33 -8.87 -4.83 -6.28
C ILE A 33 -8.37 -3.72 -5.36
N PHE A 34 -9.19 -2.67 -5.16
CA PHE A 34 -8.87 -1.60 -4.23
C PHE A 34 -8.60 -2.13 -2.82
N LYS A 35 -9.46 -3.04 -2.32
CA LYS A 35 -9.33 -3.67 -1.01
C LYS A 35 -7.96 -4.33 -0.83
N ARG A 36 -7.49 -5.09 -1.83
CA ARG A 36 -6.18 -5.75 -1.76
C ARG A 36 -5.03 -4.74 -1.64
N VAL A 37 -5.07 -3.66 -2.42
CA VAL A 37 -4.03 -2.62 -2.35
C VAL A 37 -4.12 -1.86 -1.03
N HIS A 38 -5.33 -1.59 -0.54
CA HIS A 38 -5.55 -0.99 0.77
C HIS A 38 -4.93 -1.83 1.89
N GLU A 39 -5.18 -3.14 1.89
CA GLU A 39 -4.66 -4.06 2.91
C GLU A 39 -3.12 -4.09 2.92
N GLU A 40 -2.48 -4.08 1.74
CA GLU A 40 -1.02 -3.99 1.65
C GLU A 40 -0.48 -2.66 2.18
N VAL A 41 -1.12 -1.53 1.86
CA VAL A 41 -0.74 -0.20 2.39
C VAL A 41 -0.82 -0.19 3.92
N GLU A 42 -1.92 -0.69 4.48
CA GLU A 42 -2.12 -0.72 5.93
C GLU A 42 -1.16 -1.70 6.62
N LEU A 43 -0.82 -2.82 5.98
CA LEU A 43 0.18 -3.75 6.48
C LEU A 43 1.56 -3.07 6.60
N ARG A 44 2.01 -2.38 5.55
CA ARG A 44 3.31 -1.69 5.55
C ARG A 44 3.38 -0.57 6.57
N LYS A 45 2.31 0.23 6.70
CA LYS A 45 2.22 1.26 7.75
C LYS A 45 2.41 0.64 9.13
N LYS A 46 1.66 -0.42 9.45
CA LYS A 46 1.78 -1.12 10.74
C LYS A 46 3.20 -1.66 10.99
N GLN A 47 3.85 -2.21 9.97
CA GLN A 47 5.23 -2.69 10.09
C GLN A 47 6.21 -1.56 10.38
N ASN A 48 6.07 -0.43 9.68
CA ASN A 48 6.90 0.75 9.90
C ASN A 48 6.66 1.35 11.30
N ASP A 49 5.41 1.43 11.74
CA ASP A 49 5.05 1.93 13.08
C ASP A 49 5.65 1.05 14.18
N LEU A 50 5.57 -0.29 14.01
CA LEU A 50 6.18 -1.24 14.94
C LEU A 50 7.71 -1.13 14.96
N LEU A 51 8.34 -0.94 13.81
CA LEU A 51 9.78 -0.72 13.72
C LEU A 51 10.20 0.56 14.45
N LEU A 52 9.49 1.67 14.21
CA LEU A 52 9.74 2.95 14.90
C LEU A 52 9.55 2.82 16.41
N LEU A 53 8.52 2.10 16.85
CA LEU A 53 8.31 1.83 18.27
C LEU A 53 9.46 1.01 18.88
N ALA A 54 9.90 -0.04 18.20
CA ALA A 54 11.01 -0.87 18.65
C ALA A 54 12.31 -0.06 18.76
N MET A 55 12.58 0.83 17.81
CA MET A 55 13.73 1.73 17.84
C MET A 55 13.66 2.68 19.03
N LYS A 56 12.49 3.30 19.27
CA LYS A 56 12.28 4.22 20.40
C LYS A 56 12.41 3.55 21.77
N ILE A 57 12.02 2.28 21.90
CA ILE A 57 12.14 1.53 23.17
C ILE A 57 13.60 1.14 23.44
N ALA A 58 14.41 0.95 22.40
CA ALA A 58 15.82 0.58 22.52
C ALA A 58 16.75 1.75 22.89
N GLU A 59 16.26 3.00 22.81
CA GLU A 59 16.93 4.23 23.29
C GLU A 59 16.79 4.40 24.81
#